data_AF-L8DAX5-F1
#
_entry.id   AF-L8DAX5-F1
#
_cell.length_a   1.000
_cell.length_b   1.000
_cell.length_c   1.000
_cell.angle_alpha   90.00
_cell.angle_beta   90.00
_cell.angle_gamma   90.00
#
_symmetry.space_group_name_H-M   'P 1'
#
loop_
_entity.id
_entity.type
_entity.pdbx_description
1 polymer ?
#
loop_
_entity_poly.entity_id
_entity_poly.type
_entity_poly.pdbx_seq_one_letter_code
_entity_poly.pdbx_strand_id
1 'polypeptide(L)'
;MTAGSEETRPLTRWRKSRSAVDILVFRWVVLVVCAVLAFFPTWVRLAREAAAGAITAYVFVLPLLAVVAAQGVARRRADELPIHDRQTDNIVGGIALLASIAIKGLWLPRYADQYELSHLDVLAALAYFFGGAILMFGLRPVGRFWSVWLLLLALSPLGYRMVAVGLGGGRLAYAAVLVLLAGIAGAIAVGRTRRRGWFGFGCTVLTGLFLAALMLILWPQIRIVWLQLVPTVGAATVTGAAFYVVARRDRTEARRPRRVAVPTAKWSPSSKIVAIGAALILFFIPLPSRPEVSMAAGPPGPVSTPLLAPVGFSRTGIQEFDWVRSFFGSKATLIRQTMRADEGNSAWDIRARPRTVVVDVLSTTNRASLDVYPESTLYRLSDTRTSRPLTIELGRGITGTMYTSVSDALLLTWTKVVFHWQRGDVVQRVTIISVDNHDADADFPQPMPSMASNLGTAIGTFLRGNAISVDDDPEYKDRELLTSFGTGLVRAQWAPTNGSTP
;
A
#
# COMPACT_ATOMS: atom_id res chain seq x y z
N MET A 1 56.89 -30.79 53.03
CA MET A 1 57.12 -30.23 51.68
C MET A 1 56.42 -31.17 50.69
N THR A 2 55.08 -31.08 50.60
CA THR A 2 54.31 -30.38 49.55
C THR A 2 54.38 -31.14 48.22
N ALA A 3 53.55 -32.15 47.95
CA ALA A 3 52.11 -32.09 47.69
C ALA A 3 51.75 -30.91 46.79
N GLY A 4 51.63 -31.19 45.49
CA GLY A 4 51.22 -30.24 44.44
C GLY A 4 50.34 -30.96 43.42
N SER A 5 49.15 -31.35 43.84
CA SER A 5 48.06 -31.73 42.95
C SER A 5 47.54 -30.47 42.27
N GLU A 6 47.96 -30.21 41.03
CA GLU A 6 47.33 -29.20 40.20
C GLU A 6 45.98 -29.76 39.70
N GLU A 7 44.97 -29.39 40.47
CA GLU A 7 43.55 -29.61 40.27
C GLU A 7 43.13 -29.09 38.88
N THR A 8 42.92 -30.02 37.95
CA THR A 8 42.29 -29.74 36.66
C THR A 8 40.83 -29.34 36.90
N ARG A 9 40.58 -28.05 37.08
CA ARG A 9 39.24 -27.45 37.17
C ARG A 9 38.36 -27.95 36.02
N PRO A 10 37.25 -28.67 36.27
CA PRO A 10 36.30 -29.03 35.22
C PRO A 10 35.32 -27.87 34.99
N LEU A 11 35.84 -26.69 34.61
CA LEU A 11 34.99 -25.60 34.18
C LEU A 11 34.69 -25.77 32.68
N THR A 12 33.40 -25.98 32.39
CA THR A 12 32.72 -25.84 31.08
C THR A 12 32.57 -27.07 30.18
N ARG A 13 32.11 -28.20 30.73
CA ARG A 13 31.45 -29.26 29.93
C ARG A 13 30.08 -28.87 29.35
N TRP A 14 29.48 -27.76 29.80
CA TRP A 14 28.17 -27.26 29.31
C TRP A 14 28.20 -26.58 27.92
N ARG A 15 29.39 -26.43 27.29
CA ARG A 15 29.54 -25.74 26.00
C ARG A 15 29.62 -26.67 24.78
N LYS A 16 29.42 -27.98 24.97
CA LYS A 16 29.19 -29.01 23.92
C LYS A 16 27.70 -29.39 23.98
N SER A 17 26.86 -29.36 22.96
CA SER A 17 26.99 -29.24 21.50
C SER A 17 25.65 -28.70 20.97
N ARG A 18 25.50 -27.39 20.75
CA ARG A 18 24.36 -26.92 19.95
C ARG A 18 24.67 -27.28 18.51
N SER A 19 23.78 -28.05 17.87
CA SER A 19 23.94 -28.39 16.47
C SER A 19 23.93 -27.09 15.65
N ALA A 20 24.59 -27.07 14.49
CA ALA A 20 24.56 -25.92 13.58
C ALA A 20 23.12 -25.50 13.25
N VAL A 21 22.23 -26.49 13.21
CA VAL A 21 20.78 -26.33 13.00
C VAL A 21 20.16 -25.53 14.14
N ASP A 22 20.42 -25.86 15.41
CA ASP A 22 19.84 -25.15 16.56
C ASP A 22 20.23 -23.68 16.58
N ILE A 23 21.48 -23.37 16.21
CA ILE A 23 21.97 -22.00 16.14
C ILE A 23 21.26 -21.22 15.02
N LEU A 24 21.08 -21.84 13.85
CA LEU A 24 20.38 -21.24 12.71
C LEU A 24 18.90 -21.03 13.02
N VAL A 25 18.23 -22.05 13.56
CA VAL A 25 16.83 -21.99 13.97
C VAL A 25 16.64 -20.87 14.99
N PHE A 26 17.48 -20.79 16.01
CA PHE A 26 17.41 -19.72 17.00
C PHE A 26 17.57 -18.32 16.36
N ARG A 27 18.56 -18.12 15.48
CA ARG A 27 18.77 -16.83 14.79
C ARG A 27 17.56 -16.44 13.94
N TRP A 28 16.97 -17.41 13.23
CA TRP A 28 15.75 -17.20 12.46
C TRP A 28 14.55 -16.86 13.34
N VAL A 29 14.33 -17.62 14.41
CA VAL A 29 13.24 -17.38 15.35
C VAL A 29 13.34 -15.98 15.94
N VAL A 30 14.52 -15.57 16.42
CA VAL A 30 14.71 -14.21 16.96
C VAL A 30 14.41 -13.16 15.89
N LEU A 31 14.94 -13.30 14.67
CA LEU A 31 14.72 -12.33 13.61
C LEU A 31 13.23 -12.21 13.22
N VAL A 32 12.56 -13.35 13.03
CA VAL A 32 11.13 -13.40 12.65
C VAL A 32 10.26 -12.83 13.76
N VAL A 33 10.47 -13.25 15.00
CA VAL A 33 9.72 -12.73 16.16
C VAL A 33 9.91 -11.22 16.29
N CYS A 34 11.15 -10.72 16.17
CA CYS A 34 11.39 -9.29 16.25
C CYS A 34 10.73 -8.52 15.09
N ALA A 35 10.77 -9.04 13.86
CA ALA A 35 10.12 -8.42 12.71
C ALA A 35 8.58 -8.42 12.84
N VAL A 36 7.99 -9.51 13.36
CA VAL A 36 6.55 -9.59 13.63
C VAL A 36 6.14 -8.62 14.72
N LEU A 37 6.88 -8.56 15.83
CA LEU A 37 6.56 -7.67 16.94
C LEU A 37 6.75 -6.19 16.57
N ALA A 38 7.91 -5.81 16.01
CA ALA A 38 8.22 -4.43 15.62
C ALA A 38 7.17 -3.79 14.70
N PHE A 39 6.53 -4.61 13.86
CA PHE A 39 5.54 -4.20 12.87
C PHE A 39 4.16 -4.81 13.14
N PHE A 40 3.89 -5.25 14.38
CA PHE A 40 2.61 -5.87 14.73
C PHE A 40 1.39 -5.02 14.34
N PRO A 41 1.35 -3.69 14.62
CA PRO A 41 0.26 -2.83 14.17
C PRO A 41 0.10 -2.80 12.64
N THR A 42 1.20 -2.81 11.89
CA THR A 42 1.22 -2.86 10.42
C THR A 42 0.59 -4.16 9.92
N TRP A 43 1.00 -5.30 10.47
CA TRP A 43 0.47 -6.61 10.06
C TRP A 43 -1.03 -6.74 10.34
N VAL A 44 -1.48 -6.26 11.50
CA VAL A 44 -2.91 -6.25 11.87
C VAL A 44 -3.70 -5.35 10.91
N ARG A 45 -3.17 -4.16 10.58
CA ARG A 45 -3.81 -3.20 9.68
C ARG A 45 -3.95 -3.76 8.26
N LEU A 46 -2.87 -4.33 7.71
CA LEU A 46 -2.87 -5.01 6.41
C LEU A 46 -3.82 -6.22 6.38
N ALA A 47 -3.89 -7.00 7.45
CA ALA A 47 -4.80 -8.13 7.54
C ALA A 47 -6.28 -7.69 7.53
N ARG A 48 -6.62 -6.61 8.24
CA ARG A 48 -7.97 -6.04 8.25
C ARG A 48 -8.36 -5.46 6.89
N GLU A 49 -7.46 -4.75 6.23
CA GLU A 49 -7.67 -4.26 4.86
C GLU A 49 -7.88 -5.40 3.86
N ALA A 50 -7.00 -6.41 3.89
CA ALA A 50 -7.11 -7.58 3.02
C ALA A 50 -8.44 -8.32 3.25
N ALA A 51 -8.89 -8.43 4.51
CA ALA A 51 -10.19 -9.00 4.86
C ALA A 51 -11.37 -8.16 4.36
N ALA A 52 -11.22 -6.83 4.34
CA ALA A 52 -12.20 -5.89 3.79
C ALA A 52 -12.21 -5.86 2.24
N GLY A 53 -11.31 -6.60 1.58
CA GLY A 53 -11.24 -6.70 0.12
C GLY A 53 -10.27 -5.72 -0.53
N ALA A 54 -9.44 -5.01 0.26
CA ALA A 54 -8.36 -4.19 -0.27
C ALA A 54 -7.30 -5.04 -0.97
N ILE A 55 -6.58 -4.39 -1.89
CA ILE A 55 -5.57 -5.02 -2.75
C ILE A 55 -4.20 -5.10 -2.05
N THR A 56 -4.17 -5.15 -0.72
CA THR A 56 -2.94 -5.22 0.10
C THR A 56 -2.54 -6.64 0.47
N ALA A 57 -3.40 -7.61 0.18
CA ALA A 57 -3.18 -9.01 0.48
C ALA A 57 -1.92 -9.62 -0.16
N TYR A 58 -1.46 -9.05 -1.29
CA TYR A 58 -0.23 -9.49 -1.95
C TYR A 58 1.02 -9.35 -1.05
N VAL A 59 1.01 -8.47 -0.04
CA VAL A 59 2.12 -8.32 0.92
C VAL A 59 2.41 -9.65 1.63
N PHE A 60 1.39 -10.46 1.91
CA PHE A 60 1.53 -11.78 2.52
C PHE A 60 2.02 -12.86 1.54
N VAL A 61 1.95 -12.60 0.24
CA VAL A 61 2.50 -13.48 -0.80
C VAL A 61 4.02 -13.29 -0.94
N LEU A 62 4.55 -12.10 -0.62
CA LEU A 62 5.97 -11.78 -0.79
C LEU A 62 6.92 -12.73 -0.05
N PRO A 63 6.69 -13.04 1.25
CA PRO A 63 7.58 -13.95 1.97
C PRO A 63 7.59 -15.36 1.36
N LEU A 64 6.46 -15.81 0.82
CA LEU A 64 6.33 -17.13 0.20
C LEU A 64 7.13 -17.19 -1.11
N LEU A 65 7.01 -16.17 -1.97
CA LEU A 65 7.82 -16.07 -3.20
C LEU A 65 9.31 -15.93 -2.89
N ALA A 66 9.66 -15.17 -1.84
CA ALA A 66 11.04 -15.05 -1.39
C ALA A 66 11.61 -16.39 -0.92
N VAL A 67 10.82 -17.21 -0.20
CA VAL A 67 11.22 -18.57 0.19
C VAL A 67 11.48 -19.43 -1.05
N VAL A 68 10.59 -19.43 -2.04
CA VAL A 68 10.77 -20.21 -3.29
C VAL A 68 12.04 -19.78 -4.02
N ALA A 69 12.25 -18.47 -4.20
CA ALA A 69 13.44 -17.93 -4.85
C ALA A 69 14.72 -18.23 -4.06
N ALA A 70 14.70 -18.03 -2.73
CA ALA A 70 15.83 -18.27 -1.84
C ALA A 70 16.21 -19.76 -1.79
N GLN A 71 15.25 -20.69 -1.84
CA GLN A 71 15.54 -22.12 -1.93
C GLN A 71 16.34 -22.46 -3.20
N GLY A 72 16.04 -21.80 -4.32
CA GLY A 72 16.83 -21.96 -5.55
C GLY A 72 18.25 -21.42 -5.41
N VAL A 73 18.42 -20.22 -4.85
CA VAL A 73 19.74 -19.61 -4.62
C VAL A 73 20.57 -20.45 -3.64
N ALA A 74 20.00 -20.90 -2.53
CA ALA A 74 20.68 -21.69 -1.51
C ALA A 74 21.20 -23.04 -2.03
N ARG A 75 20.61 -23.57 -3.10
CA ARG A 75 21.03 -24.83 -3.75
C ARG A 75 22.13 -24.64 -4.80
N ARG A 76 22.51 -23.40 -5.13
CA ARG A 76 23.64 -23.11 -6.04
C ARG A 76 24.95 -23.36 -5.29
N ARG A 77 25.99 -23.84 -6.00
CA ARG A 77 27.34 -23.94 -5.41
C ARG A 77 27.89 -22.53 -5.27
N ALA A 78 28.31 -22.17 -4.07
CA ALA A 78 29.06 -20.96 -3.80
C ALA A 78 30.29 -21.38 -3.01
N ASP A 79 31.47 -21.20 -3.59
CA ASP A 79 32.73 -21.35 -2.90
C ASP A 79 33.05 -19.99 -2.28
N GLU A 80 32.61 -19.82 -1.03
CA GLU A 80 32.78 -18.56 -0.30
C GLU A 80 34.13 -18.57 0.43
N LEU A 81 34.98 -17.58 0.13
CA LEU A 81 36.23 -17.37 0.85
C LEU A 81 35.95 -17.03 2.32
N PRO A 82 36.68 -17.62 3.28
CA PRO A 82 36.45 -17.43 4.71
C PRO A 82 37.00 -16.08 5.20
N ILE A 83 36.45 -14.96 4.74
CA ILE A 83 36.78 -13.61 5.25
C ILE A 83 35.63 -13.14 6.14
N HIS A 84 35.94 -12.85 7.40
CA HIS A 84 34.96 -12.62 8.47
C HIS A 84 35.19 -11.24 9.08
N ASP A 85 34.69 -10.18 8.45
CA ASP A 85 34.74 -8.83 9.02
C ASP A 85 33.41 -8.48 9.71
N ARG A 86 33.43 -8.56 11.04
CA ARG A 86 32.25 -8.28 11.86
C ARG A 86 31.96 -6.78 12.02
N GLN A 87 32.96 -5.92 11.85
CA GLN A 87 32.77 -4.47 11.97
C GLN A 87 31.91 -3.98 10.81
N THR A 88 32.26 -4.38 9.59
CA THR A 88 31.48 -4.08 8.38
C THR A 88 30.03 -4.59 8.50
N ASP A 89 29.83 -5.83 8.97
CA ASP A 89 28.48 -6.38 9.21
C ASP A 89 27.66 -5.50 10.17
N ASN A 90 28.26 -5.07 11.28
CA ASN A 90 27.58 -4.25 12.28
C ASN A 90 27.23 -2.86 11.76
N ILE A 91 28.13 -2.23 10.98
CA ILE A 91 27.90 -0.92 10.38
C ILE A 91 26.76 -1.01 9.36
N VAL A 92 26.84 -1.92 8.39
CA VAL A 92 25.83 -2.04 7.33
C VAL A 92 24.49 -2.48 7.89
N GLY A 93 24.47 -3.46 8.79
CA GLY A 93 23.26 -3.89 9.48
C GLY A 93 22.64 -2.78 10.34
N GLY A 94 23.47 -2.03 11.07
CA GLY A 94 23.04 -0.89 11.88
C GLY A 94 22.45 0.25 11.03
N ILE A 95 23.08 0.60 9.91
CA ILE A 95 22.56 1.61 8.98
C ILE A 95 21.19 1.19 8.42
N ALA A 96 21.01 -0.08 8.05
CA ALA A 96 19.73 -0.58 7.58
C ALA A 96 18.62 -0.53 8.65
N LEU A 97 18.97 -0.81 9.93
CA LEU A 97 18.03 -0.64 11.04
C LEU A 97 17.69 0.83 11.30
N LEU A 98 18.68 1.73 11.25
CA LEU A 98 18.45 3.17 11.35
C LEU A 98 17.56 3.67 10.21
N ALA A 99 17.77 3.19 8.98
CA ALA A 99 16.91 3.50 7.84
C ALA A 99 15.48 3.02 8.08
N SER A 100 15.27 1.81 8.63
CA SER A 100 13.94 1.34 9.01
C SER A 100 13.27 2.27 10.04
N ILE A 101 14.01 2.72 11.06
CA ILE A 101 13.49 3.65 12.07
C ILE A 101 13.17 5.00 11.44
N ALA A 102 14.03 5.52 10.57
CA ALA A 102 13.83 6.78 9.87
C ALA A 102 12.60 6.73 8.94
N ILE A 103 12.42 5.65 8.18
CA ILE A 103 11.25 5.48 7.31
C ILE A 103 9.96 5.47 8.16
N LYS A 104 9.92 4.68 9.25
CA LYS A 104 8.70 4.58 10.08
C LYS A 104 8.45 5.84 10.93
N GLY A 105 9.49 6.42 11.53
CA GLY A 105 9.39 7.52 12.49
C GLY A 105 9.43 8.91 11.89
N LEU A 106 10.06 9.10 10.72
CA LEU A 106 10.21 10.41 10.08
C LEU A 106 9.43 10.52 8.77
N TRP A 107 9.48 9.49 7.90
CA TRP A 107 8.81 9.57 6.61
C TRP A 107 7.33 9.27 6.72
N LEU A 108 6.94 8.24 7.47
CA LEU A 108 5.55 7.83 7.59
C LEU A 108 4.61 8.97 8.03
N PRO A 109 4.94 9.78 9.07
CA PRO A 109 4.08 10.90 9.47
C PRO A 109 3.98 11.99 8.39
N ARG A 110 5.03 12.16 7.58
CA ARG A 110 5.07 13.15 6.50
C ARG A 110 4.16 12.79 5.32
N TYR A 111 3.91 11.51 5.12
CA TYR A 111 3.02 10.99 4.06
C TYR A 111 1.74 10.37 4.64
N ALA A 112 1.27 10.87 5.79
CA ALA A 112 0.11 10.32 6.49
C ALA A 112 -1.13 10.19 5.58
N ASP A 113 -1.41 11.20 4.75
CA ASP A 113 -2.57 11.22 3.84
C ASP A 113 -2.47 10.17 2.72
N GLN A 114 -1.25 9.74 2.38
CA GLN A 114 -0.97 8.74 1.35
C GLN A 114 -0.49 7.41 1.95
N TYR A 115 -0.71 7.21 3.26
CA TYR A 115 -0.23 6.04 3.97
C TYR A 115 -0.77 4.74 3.35
N GLU A 116 -2.09 4.65 3.14
CA GLU A 116 -2.73 3.44 2.59
C GLU A 116 -2.30 3.15 1.14
N LEU A 117 -1.90 4.19 0.41
CA LEU A 117 -1.45 4.07 -0.97
C LEU A 117 0.01 3.59 -1.07
N SER A 118 0.86 3.99 -0.13
CA SER A 118 2.30 3.74 -0.19
C SER A 118 2.76 2.59 0.71
N HIS A 119 2.12 2.39 1.86
CA HIS A 119 2.54 1.51 2.95
C HIS A 119 4.07 1.51 3.14
N LEU A 120 4.65 2.71 3.36
CA LEU A 120 6.09 2.86 3.61
C LEU A 120 6.56 2.05 4.83
N ASP A 121 5.66 1.68 5.72
CA ASP A 121 5.94 0.78 6.84
C ASP A 121 6.27 -0.65 6.41
N VAL A 122 5.75 -1.15 5.27
CA VAL A 122 6.17 -2.42 4.68
C VAL A 122 7.62 -2.33 4.17
N LEU A 123 7.99 -1.18 3.58
CA LEU A 123 9.38 -0.92 3.17
C LEU A 123 10.30 -0.83 4.39
N ALA A 124 9.85 -0.19 5.47
CA ALA A 124 10.57 -0.18 6.75
C ALA A 124 10.74 -1.61 7.29
N ALA A 125 9.70 -2.44 7.27
CA ALA A 125 9.77 -3.84 7.68
C ALA A 125 10.80 -4.64 6.84
N LEU A 126 10.85 -4.41 5.53
CA LEU A 126 11.85 -5.01 4.66
C LEU A 126 13.27 -4.55 5.00
N ALA A 127 13.48 -3.25 5.24
CA ALA A 127 14.77 -2.69 5.67
C ALA A 127 15.21 -3.25 7.03
N TYR A 128 14.30 -3.35 7.99
CA TYR A 128 14.54 -3.99 9.29
C TYR A 128 14.96 -5.45 9.11
N PHE A 129 14.22 -6.21 8.32
CA PHE A 129 14.49 -7.62 8.10
C PHE A 129 15.82 -7.83 7.37
N PHE A 130 16.17 -6.96 6.41
CA PHE A 130 17.47 -6.96 5.74
C PHE A 130 18.62 -6.65 6.71
N GLY A 131 18.53 -5.56 7.47
CA GLY A 131 19.54 -5.18 8.45
C GLY A 131 19.70 -6.20 9.57
N GLY A 132 18.58 -6.70 10.10
CA GLY A 132 18.54 -7.79 11.08
C GLY A 132 19.13 -9.09 10.54
N ALA A 133 18.87 -9.44 9.28
CA ALA A 133 19.51 -10.59 8.64
C ALA A 133 21.03 -10.41 8.54
N ILE A 134 21.54 -9.22 8.19
CA ILE A 134 22.98 -8.94 8.14
C ILE A 134 23.59 -9.05 9.54
N LEU A 135 22.95 -8.48 10.56
CA LEU A 135 23.42 -8.61 11.93
C LEU A 135 23.42 -10.06 12.42
N MET A 136 22.40 -10.85 12.08
CA MET A 136 22.28 -12.24 12.53
C MET A 136 23.15 -13.21 11.75
N PHE A 137 23.33 -13.02 10.44
CA PHE A 137 23.96 -14.01 9.55
C PHE A 137 25.23 -13.52 8.85
N GLY A 138 25.49 -12.20 8.85
CA GLY A 138 26.61 -11.55 8.19
C GLY A 138 26.24 -11.01 6.81
N LEU A 139 26.97 -10.02 6.33
CA LEU A 139 26.71 -9.32 5.07
C LEU A 139 26.88 -10.24 3.87
N ARG A 140 27.93 -11.08 3.85
CA ARG A 140 28.21 -11.98 2.72
C ARG A 140 27.11 -13.04 2.51
N PRO A 141 26.71 -13.83 3.52
CA PRO A 141 25.65 -14.81 3.35
C PRO A 141 24.33 -14.18 2.92
N VAL A 142 24.01 -12.99 3.43
CA VAL A 142 22.78 -12.26 3.08
C VAL A 142 22.87 -11.66 1.67
N GLY A 143 24.00 -11.06 1.32
CA GLY A 143 24.28 -10.45 0.02
C GLY A 143 24.26 -11.45 -1.13
N ARG A 144 24.55 -12.73 -0.87
CA ARG A 144 24.36 -13.80 -1.86
C ARG A 144 22.93 -13.86 -2.41
N PHE A 145 21.95 -13.49 -1.60
CA PHE A 145 20.55 -13.45 -1.99
C PHE A 145 20.14 -12.11 -2.62
N TRP A 146 21.07 -11.31 -3.17
CA TRP A 146 20.78 -10.00 -3.78
C TRP A 146 19.59 -10.02 -4.75
N SER A 147 19.46 -11.07 -5.57
CA SER A 147 18.34 -11.21 -6.51
C SER A 147 16.98 -11.37 -5.81
N VAL A 148 16.94 -12.01 -4.64
CA VAL A 148 15.73 -12.12 -3.81
C VAL A 148 15.42 -10.77 -3.16
N TRP A 149 16.43 -10.03 -2.72
CA TRP A 149 16.25 -8.69 -2.17
C TRP A 149 15.75 -7.69 -3.23
N LEU A 150 16.29 -7.74 -4.45
CA LEU A 150 15.78 -6.94 -5.56
C LEU A 150 14.35 -7.31 -5.94
N LEU A 151 14.01 -8.60 -5.93
CA LEU A 151 12.63 -9.03 -6.11
C LEU A 151 11.75 -8.37 -5.04
N LEU A 152 12.08 -8.51 -3.75
CA LEU A 152 11.29 -7.91 -2.66
C LEU A 152 11.18 -6.38 -2.77
N LEU A 153 12.24 -5.69 -3.19
CA LEU A 153 12.24 -4.24 -3.41
C LEU A 153 11.35 -3.83 -4.60
N ALA A 154 11.37 -4.61 -5.69
CA ALA A 154 10.55 -4.36 -6.87
C ALA A 154 9.05 -4.52 -6.59
N LEU A 155 8.68 -5.22 -5.51
CA LEU A 155 7.29 -5.40 -5.05
C LEU A 155 6.81 -4.31 -4.09
N SER A 156 7.25 -3.06 -4.29
CA SER A 156 6.73 -1.93 -3.54
C SER A 156 5.21 -1.78 -3.74
N PRO A 157 4.43 -1.46 -2.69
CA PRO A 157 2.97 -1.30 -2.78
C PRO A 157 2.52 -0.33 -3.86
N LEU A 158 3.24 0.78 -4.00
CA LEU A 158 2.97 1.75 -5.04
C LEU A 158 3.25 1.19 -6.44
N GLY A 159 4.43 0.59 -6.65
CA GLY A 159 4.82 0.05 -7.96
C GLY A 159 3.88 -1.06 -8.43
N TYR A 160 3.50 -1.96 -7.53
CA TYR A 160 2.53 -3.02 -7.79
C TYR A 160 1.18 -2.46 -8.28
N ARG A 161 0.64 -1.46 -7.56
CA ARG A 161 -0.64 -0.82 -7.91
C ARG A 161 -0.55 -0.08 -9.24
N MET A 162 0.52 0.70 -9.47
CA MET A 162 0.69 1.45 -10.73
C MET A 162 0.67 0.55 -11.95
N VAL A 163 1.39 -0.58 -11.92
CA VAL A 163 1.41 -1.53 -13.05
C VAL A 163 0.04 -2.17 -13.24
N ALA A 164 -0.62 -2.60 -12.16
CA ALA A 164 -1.93 -3.24 -12.26
C ALA A 164 -3.03 -2.29 -12.76
N VAL A 165 -3.01 -1.03 -12.32
CA VAL A 165 -3.91 0.03 -12.80
C VAL A 165 -3.63 0.36 -14.27
N GLY A 166 -2.35 0.41 -14.68
CA GLY A 166 -1.97 0.58 -16.08
C GLY A 166 -2.47 -0.55 -17.00
N LEU A 167 -2.66 -1.76 -16.44
CA LEU A 167 -3.28 -2.91 -17.12
C LEU A 167 -4.82 -2.94 -16.98
N GLY A 168 -5.44 -1.84 -16.52
CA GLY A 168 -6.89 -1.68 -16.43
C GLY A 168 -7.49 -1.94 -15.04
N GLY A 169 -6.68 -2.26 -14.02
CA GLY A 169 -7.13 -2.28 -12.61
C GLY A 169 -8.17 -3.36 -12.24
N GLY A 170 -8.44 -4.29 -13.14
CA GLY A 170 -9.33 -5.42 -12.87
C GLY A 170 -8.67 -6.47 -11.96
N ARG A 171 -9.49 -7.34 -11.38
CA ARG A 171 -9.02 -8.47 -10.54
C ARG A 171 -8.01 -9.36 -11.27
N LEU A 172 -8.22 -9.60 -12.57
CA LEU A 172 -7.28 -10.33 -13.42
C LEU A 172 -5.95 -9.57 -13.61
N ALA A 173 -5.99 -8.24 -13.80
CA ALA A 173 -4.78 -7.43 -13.94
C ALA A 173 -3.90 -7.53 -12.68
N TYR A 174 -4.50 -7.38 -11.50
CA TYR A 174 -3.79 -7.54 -10.22
C TYR A 174 -3.19 -8.95 -10.04
N ALA A 175 -3.93 -10.00 -10.43
CA ALA A 175 -3.43 -11.37 -10.40
C ALA A 175 -2.26 -11.57 -11.40
N ALA A 176 -2.41 -11.07 -12.63
CA ALA A 176 -1.41 -11.19 -13.69
C ALA A 176 -0.09 -10.52 -13.31
N VAL A 177 -0.12 -9.31 -12.75
CA VAL A 177 1.10 -8.62 -12.26
C VAL A 177 1.82 -9.47 -11.21
N LEU A 178 1.09 -10.04 -10.25
CA LEU A 178 1.70 -10.88 -9.22
C LEU A 178 2.22 -12.21 -9.79
N VAL A 179 1.57 -12.76 -10.83
CA VAL A 179 2.04 -13.94 -11.57
C VAL A 179 3.34 -13.64 -12.34
N LEU A 180 3.48 -12.47 -12.95
CA LEU A 180 4.74 -12.05 -13.60
C LEU A 180 5.89 -11.98 -12.59
N LEU A 181 5.61 -11.47 -11.39
CA LEU A 181 6.57 -11.39 -10.29
C LEU A 181 6.90 -12.79 -9.74
N ALA A 182 5.91 -13.67 -9.64
CA ALA A 182 6.13 -15.08 -9.35
C ALA A 182 6.98 -15.75 -10.44
N GLY A 183 6.83 -15.35 -11.71
CA GLY A 183 7.69 -15.71 -12.82
C GLY A 183 9.15 -15.36 -12.58
N ILE A 184 9.43 -14.14 -12.10
CA ILE A 184 10.79 -13.72 -11.72
C ILE A 184 11.30 -14.58 -10.57
N ALA A 185 10.47 -14.86 -9.56
CA ALA A 185 10.82 -15.77 -8.47
C ALA A 185 11.15 -17.19 -8.99
N GLY A 186 10.38 -17.71 -9.94
CA GLY A 186 10.62 -18.99 -10.63
C GLY A 186 11.93 -18.97 -11.44
N ALA A 187 12.21 -17.87 -12.13
CA ALA A 187 13.47 -17.66 -12.84
C ALA A 187 14.68 -17.68 -11.89
N ILE A 188 14.56 -17.01 -10.73
CA ILE A 188 15.58 -17.04 -9.68
C ILE A 188 15.69 -18.45 -9.09
N ALA A 189 14.56 -19.13 -8.86
CA ALA A 189 14.56 -20.45 -8.26
C ALA A 189 15.30 -21.50 -9.13
N VAL A 190 15.13 -21.42 -10.46
CA VAL A 190 15.60 -22.43 -11.42
C VAL A 190 16.85 -22.00 -12.20
N GLY A 191 17.14 -20.69 -12.25
CA GLY A 191 18.12 -20.04 -13.14
C GLY A 191 19.59 -20.35 -12.87
N ARG A 192 20.00 -21.60 -13.13
CA ARG A 192 21.42 -22.00 -13.20
C ARG A 192 22.11 -21.56 -14.48
N THR A 193 21.33 -21.39 -15.55
CA THR A 193 21.75 -20.85 -16.86
C THR A 193 20.70 -19.88 -17.35
N ARG A 194 21.06 -18.94 -18.25
CA ARG A 194 20.11 -17.96 -18.81
C ARG A 194 18.89 -18.64 -19.44
N ARG A 195 19.09 -19.74 -20.17
CA ARG A 195 18.00 -20.54 -20.77
C ARG A 195 17.06 -21.11 -19.70
N ARG A 196 17.59 -21.75 -18.65
CA ARG A 196 16.76 -22.31 -17.56
C ARG A 196 16.01 -21.24 -16.77
N GLY A 197 16.59 -20.05 -16.63
CA GLY A 197 15.90 -18.89 -16.03
C GLY A 197 14.67 -18.48 -16.84
N TRP A 198 14.82 -18.31 -18.16
CA TRP A 198 13.70 -17.99 -19.05
C TRP A 198 12.62 -19.07 -19.10
N PHE A 199 13.00 -20.35 -19.12
CA PHE A 199 12.01 -21.43 -19.02
C PHE A 199 11.29 -21.44 -17.67
N GLY A 200 12.02 -21.23 -16.56
CA GLY A 200 11.42 -21.10 -15.23
C GLY A 200 10.43 -19.95 -15.15
N PHE A 201 10.78 -18.80 -15.73
CA PHE A 201 9.87 -17.66 -15.88
C PHE A 201 8.61 -18.04 -16.68
N GLY A 202 8.79 -18.52 -17.92
CA GLY A 202 7.70 -18.85 -18.83
C GLY A 202 6.74 -19.89 -18.27
N CYS A 203 7.26 -21.00 -17.74
CA CYS A 203 6.43 -22.05 -17.12
C CYS A 203 5.64 -21.51 -15.91
N THR A 204 6.26 -20.69 -15.07
CA THR A 204 5.59 -20.12 -13.90
C THR A 204 4.49 -19.15 -14.32
N VAL A 205 4.76 -18.29 -15.30
CA VAL A 205 3.77 -17.31 -15.81
C VAL A 205 2.60 -18.02 -16.48
N LEU A 206 2.86 -18.97 -17.38
CA LEU A 206 1.81 -19.70 -18.08
C LEU A 206 0.93 -20.49 -17.10
N THR A 207 1.54 -21.21 -16.15
CA THR A 207 0.81 -21.95 -15.13
C THR A 207 0.00 -21.01 -14.22
N GLY A 208 0.59 -19.89 -13.80
CA GLY A 208 -0.08 -18.92 -12.95
C GLY A 208 -1.25 -18.23 -13.65
N LEU A 209 -1.10 -17.80 -14.90
CA LEU A 209 -2.19 -17.20 -15.67
C LEU A 209 -3.31 -18.20 -15.94
N PHE A 210 -2.96 -19.46 -16.27
CA PHE A 210 -3.93 -20.53 -16.43
C PHE A 210 -4.74 -20.77 -15.15
N LEU A 211 -4.08 -20.88 -13.99
CA LEU A 211 -4.74 -21.04 -12.70
C LEU A 211 -5.62 -19.83 -12.35
N ALA A 212 -5.14 -18.62 -12.59
CA ALA A 212 -5.91 -17.41 -12.34
C ALA A 212 -7.18 -17.33 -13.21
N ALA A 213 -7.07 -17.65 -14.50
CA ALA A 213 -8.21 -17.71 -15.42
C ALA A 213 -9.20 -18.80 -15.00
N LEU A 214 -8.71 -20.01 -14.69
CA LEU A 214 -9.54 -21.11 -14.22
C LEU A 214 -10.30 -20.76 -12.94
N MET A 215 -9.65 -20.10 -11.97
CA MET A 215 -10.29 -19.66 -10.73
C MET A 215 -11.38 -18.62 -10.98
N LEU A 216 -11.19 -17.70 -11.94
CA LEU A 216 -12.20 -16.71 -12.28
C LEU A 216 -13.39 -17.31 -13.04
N ILE A 217 -13.17 -18.36 -13.84
CA ILE A 217 -14.23 -19.09 -14.53
C ILE A 217 -15.06 -19.91 -13.52
N LEU A 218 -14.40 -20.65 -12.63
CA LEU A 218 -15.07 -21.50 -11.63
C LEU A 218 -15.72 -20.69 -10.50
N TRP A 219 -15.09 -19.57 -10.10
CA TRP A 219 -15.55 -18.73 -9.00
C TRP A 219 -15.46 -17.24 -9.35
N PRO A 220 -16.45 -16.71 -10.11
CA PRO A 220 -16.44 -15.30 -10.51
C PRO A 220 -16.34 -14.32 -9.35
N GLN A 221 -16.88 -14.66 -8.17
CA GLN A 221 -16.89 -13.81 -6.96
C GLN A 221 -15.75 -14.14 -5.96
N ILE A 222 -14.71 -14.86 -6.38
CA ILE A 222 -13.63 -15.23 -5.46
C ILE A 222 -12.91 -14.01 -4.84
N ARG A 223 -12.65 -14.04 -3.54
CA ARG A 223 -11.93 -12.95 -2.88
C ARG A 223 -10.55 -12.73 -3.51
N ILE A 224 -10.16 -11.47 -3.67
CA ILE A 224 -8.90 -11.10 -4.36
C ILE A 224 -7.66 -11.72 -3.72
N VAL A 225 -7.69 -11.91 -2.40
CA VAL A 225 -6.63 -12.59 -1.62
C VAL A 225 -6.29 -13.96 -2.21
N TRP A 226 -7.30 -14.79 -2.47
CA TRP A 226 -7.11 -16.13 -2.99
C TRP A 226 -6.68 -16.14 -4.45
N LEU A 227 -7.23 -15.20 -5.24
CA LEU A 227 -6.84 -15.01 -6.63
C LEU A 227 -5.39 -14.54 -6.78
N GLN A 228 -4.86 -13.84 -5.79
CA GLN A 228 -3.45 -13.47 -5.73
C GLN A 228 -2.59 -14.61 -5.20
N LEU A 229 -2.99 -15.26 -4.11
CA LEU A 229 -2.15 -16.25 -3.42
C LEU A 229 -2.01 -17.56 -4.20
N VAL A 230 -3.13 -18.17 -4.63
CA VAL A 230 -3.13 -19.53 -5.17
C VAL A 230 -2.42 -19.61 -6.52
N PRO A 231 -2.71 -18.77 -7.53
CA PRO A 231 -2.05 -18.87 -8.82
C PRO A 231 -0.55 -18.55 -8.75
N THR A 232 -0.15 -17.64 -7.86
CA THR A 232 1.23 -17.14 -7.83
C THR A 232 2.14 -18.07 -7.04
N VAL A 233 1.80 -18.36 -5.79
CA VAL A 233 2.56 -19.27 -4.93
C VAL A 233 2.46 -20.69 -5.48
N GLY A 234 1.25 -21.10 -5.92
CA GLY A 234 1.02 -22.40 -6.54
C GLY A 234 1.90 -22.59 -7.78
N ALA A 235 1.87 -21.67 -8.74
CA ALA A 235 2.67 -21.80 -9.96
C ALA A 235 4.17 -21.78 -9.69
N ALA A 236 4.65 -20.89 -8.81
CA ALA A 236 6.07 -20.81 -8.46
C ALA A 236 6.55 -22.09 -7.77
N THR A 237 5.74 -22.64 -6.85
CA THR A 237 6.05 -23.88 -6.13
C THR A 237 6.02 -25.09 -7.05
N VAL A 238 4.99 -25.23 -7.88
CA VAL A 238 4.85 -26.33 -8.85
C VAL A 238 6.00 -26.30 -9.85
N THR A 239 6.31 -25.13 -10.41
CA THR A 239 7.41 -24.99 -11.38
C THR A 239 8.75 -25.30 -10.71
N GLY A 240 9.01 -24.74 -9.52
CA GLY A 240 10.21 -25.04 -8.75
C GLY A 240 10.37 -26.52 -8.39
N ALA A 241 9.28 -27.19 -8.00
CA ALA A 241 9.24 -28.62 -7.68
C ALA A 241 9.46 -29.49 -8.92
N ALA A 242 8.80 -29.18 -10.04
CA ALA A 242 8.95 -29.91 -11.30
C ALA A 242 10.39 -29.86 -11.80
N PHE A 243 11.00 -28.66 -11.86
CA PHE A 243 12.41 -28.52 -12.25
C PHE A 243 13.38 -29.19 -11.27
N TYR A 244 13.03 -29.23 -9.98
CA TYR A 244 13.81 -29.95 -8.99
C TYR A 244 13.79 -31.47 -9.21
N VAL A 245 12.61 -32.05 -9.49
CA VAL A 245 12.44 -33.47 -9.78
C VAL A 245 13.17 -33.84 -11.09
N VAL A 246 12.97 -33.06 -12.16
CA VAL A 246 13.64 -33.28 -13.45
C VAL A 246 15.16 -33.23 -13.30
N ALA A 247 15.69 -32.24 -12.57
CA ALA A 247 17.13 -32.13 -12.35
C ALA A 247 17.74 -33.26 -11.47
N ARG A 248 16.91 -34.04 -10.79
CA ARG A 248 17.33 -35.17 -9.94
C ARG A 248 17.10 -36.54 -10.59
N ARG A 249 16.30 -36.63 -11.66
CA ARG A 249 15.96 -37.89 -12.32
C ARG A 249 17.20 -38.66 -12.79
N ASP A 250 18.26 -37.93 -13.20
CA ASP A 250 19.49 -38.52 -13.72
C ASP A 250 20.66 -38.54 -12.70
N ARG A 251 20.39 -38.28 -11.41
CA ARG A 251 21.43 -38.19 -10.36
C ARG A 251 21.07 -39.00 -9.12
N THR A 252 21.09 -40.31 -9.27
CA THR A 252 20.85 -41.30 -8.20
C THR A 252 21.87 -41.23 -7.05
N GLU A 253 23.11 -40.78 -7.31
CA GLU A 253 24.19 -40.75 -6.31
C GLU A 253 24.19 -39.52 -5.37
N ALA A 254 23.40 -38.48 -5.64
CA ALA A 254 23.41 -37.22 -4.86
C ALA A 254 22.58 -37.28 -3.55
N ARG A 255 22.38 -38.47 -2.97
CA ARG A 255 21.56 -38.69 -1.76
C ARG A 255 22.24 -38.30 -0.45
N ARG A 256 23.54 -37.98 -0.42
CA ARG A 256 24.16 -37.52 0.83
C ARG A 256 23.57 -36.16 1.26
N PRO A 257 22.93 -36.06 2.44
CA PRO A 257 22.48 -34.77 2.95
C PRO A 257 23.71 -33.88 3.11
N ARG A 258 23.73 -32.75 2.39
CA ARG A 258 24.78 -31.75 2.54
C ARG A 258 24.74 -31.28 3.99
N ARG A 259 25.82 -31.51 4.76
CA ARG A 259 25.89 -31.05 6.16
C ARG A 259 25.61 -29.56 6.19
N VAL A 260 24.68 -29.16 7.05
CA VAL A 260 24.34 -27.74 7.26
C VAL A 260 25.60 -27.04 7.75
N ALA A 261 26.09 -26.07 6.98
CA ALA A 261 27.26 -25.30 7.37
C ALA A 261 26.94 -24.47 8.62
N VAL A 262 27.90 -24.38 9.53
CA VAL A 262 27.81 -23.48 10.69
C VAL A 262 27.73 -22.04 10.17
N PRO A 263 26.92 -21.15 10.77
CA PRO A 263 26.86 -19.76 10.35
C PRO A 263 28.26 -19.11 10.33
N THR A 264 28.61 -18.49 9.20
CA THR A 264 29.91 -17.83 8.98
C THR A 264 30.14 -16.67 9.95
N ALA A 265 29.09 -15.96 10.36
CA ALA A 265 29.20 -14.88 11.33
C ALA A 265 29.44 -15.43 12.76
N LYS A 266 30.59 -15.01 13.34
CA LYS A 266 30.94 -15.25 14.76
C LYS A 266 29.83 -14.73 15.68
N TRP A 267 29.59 -15.45 16.76
CA TRP A 267 28.54 -15.14 17.73
C TRP A 267 28.83 -13.80 18.42
N SER A 268 27.98 -12.79 18.19
CA SER A 268 28.07 -11.48 18.85
C SER A 268 26.77 -11.16 19.59
N PRO A 269 26.78 -11.06 20.94
CA PRO A 269 25.62 -10.65 21.72
C PRO A 269 25.12 -9.24 21.35
N SER A 270 26.04 -8.32 21.05
CA SER A 270 25.73 -6.92 20.75
C SER A 270 24.79 -6.78 19.55
N SER A 271 25.00 -7.56 18.49
CA SER A 271 24.19 -7.48 17.27
C SER A 271 22.75 -7.93 17.49
N LYS A 272 22.50 -8.83 18.45
CA LYS A 272 21.13 -9.23 18.85
C LYS A 272 20.47 -8.13 19.67
N ILE A 273 21.19 -7.58 20.63
CA ILE A 273 20.71 -6.48 21.49
C ILE A 273 20.32 -5.29 20.61
N VAL A 274 21.13 -4.94 19.63
CA VAL A 274 20.82 -3.87 18.67
C VAL A 274 19.57 -4.18 17.85
N ALA A 275 19.42 -5.40 17.31
CA ALA A 275 18.24 -5.78 16.54
C ALA A 275 16.95 -5.78 17.39
N ILE A 276 17.03 -6.25 18.63
CA ILE A 276 15.91 -6.26 19.59
C ILE A 276 15.58 -4.83 20.03
N GLY A 277 16.57 -4.00 20.34
CA GLY A 277 16.38 -2.59 20.69
C GLY A 277 15.70 -1.81 19.57
N ALA A 278 16.14 -2.00 18.32
CA ALA A 278 15.48 -1.41 17.15
C ALA A 278 14.04 -1.90 16.99
N ALA A 279 13.76 -3.19 17.24
CA ALA A 279 12.40 -3.72 17.20
C ALA A 279 11.49 -3.08 18.27
N LEU A 280 12.01 -2.89 19.48
CA LEU A 280 11.27 -2.21 20.55
C LEU A 280 10.97 -0.75 20.19
N ILE A 281 11.96 -0.01 19.68
CA ILE A 281 11.75 1.37 19.21
C ILE A 281 10.65 1.39 18.13
N LEU A 282 10.76 0.53 17.12
CA LEU A 282 9.80 0.45 16.03
C LEU A 282 8.40 0.10 16.53
N PHE A 283 8.26 -0.80 17.51
CA PHE A 283 6.96 -1.18 18.07
C PHE A 283 6.19 0.02 18.64
N PHE A 284 6.89 0.93 19.33
CA PHE A 284 6.29 2.10 19.96
C PHE A 284 6.05 3.29 19.01
N ILE A 285 6.58 3.27 17.79
CA ILE A 285 6.26 4.29 16.79
C ILE A 285 4.84 4.04 16.26
N PRO A 286 3.88 4.97 16.50
CA PRO A 286 2.49 4.79 16.09
C PRO A 286 2.34 4.88 14.57
N LEU A 287 1.32 4.22 14.04
CA LEU A 287 0.91 4.40 12.64
C LEU A 287 0.00 5.63 12.52
N PRO A 288 -0.01 6.32 11.36
CA PRO A 288 -0.95 7.41 11.11
C PRO A 288 -2.40 6.97 11.33
N SER A 289 -3.20 7.81 12.01
CA SER A 289 -4.62 7.56 12.23
C SER A 289 -5.38 7.46 10.92
N ARG A 290 -6.37 6.54 10.86
CA ARG A 290 -7.33 6.52 9.77
C ARG A 290 -8.41 7.57 10.03
N PRO A 291 -8.72 8.45 9.07
CA PRO A 291 -9.97 9.18 9.10
C PRO A 291 -11.11 8.15 9.10
N GLU A 292 -11.97 8.16 10.11
CA GLU A 292 -13.18 7.34 10.08
C GLU A 292 -14.11 7.91 9.02
N VAL A 293 -14.28 7.17 7.93
CA VAL A 293 -15.29 7.50 6.91
C VAL A 293 -16.65 7.18 7.51
N SER A 294 -17.33 8.19 8.03
CA SER A 294 -18.73 8.08 8.45
C SER A 294 -19.56 7.64 7.25
N MET A 295 -20.16 6.47 7.35
CA MET A 295 -21.04 5.93 6.32
C MET A 295 -22.48 6.06 6.77
N ALA A 296 -23.07 7.21 6.48
CA ALA A 296 -24.49 7.41 6.67
C ALA A 296 -25.30 6.58 5.65
N ALA A 297 -26.51 6.20 6.05
CA ALA A 297 -27.47 5.65 5.11
C ALA A 297 -27.83 6.72 4.06
N GLY A 298 -27.67 6.37 2.79
CA GLY A 298 -28.07 7.21 1.67
C GLY A 298 -29.59 7.28 1.51
N PRO A 299 -30.07 8.12 0.59
CA PRO A 299 -31.51 8.25 0.33
C PRO A 299 -32.08 6.96 -0.26
N PRO A 300 -33.40 6.73 -0.07
CA PRO A 300 -34.06 5.53 -0.56
C PRO A 300 -34.09 5.49 -2.09
N GLY A 301 -34.18 4.28 -2.66
CA GLY A 301 -34.27 4.05 -4.10
C GLY A 301 -32.96 3.61 -4.75
N PRO A 302 -32.96 3.43 -6.09
CA PRO A 302 -31.77 3.03 -6.82
C PRO A 302 -30.66 4.09 -6.72
N VAL A 303 -29.44 3.68 -7.04
CA VAL A 303 -28.31 4.61 -7.17
C VAL A 303 -28.64 5.62 -8.27
N SER A 304 -28.93 6.86 -7.87
CA SER A 304 -29.23 7.94 -8.80
C SER A 304 -27.97 8.75 -9.05
N THR A 305 -27.49 8.72 -10.28
CA THR A 305 -26.50 9.66 -10.80
C THR A 305 -26.96 10.08 -12.18
N PRO A 306 -26.99 11.38 -12.53
CA PRO A 306 -26.61 12.55 -11.72
C PRO A 306 -27.53 12.78 -10.50
N LEU A 307 -27.01 13.44 -9.45
CA LEU A 307 -27.78 13.89 -8.28
C LEU A 307 -28.72 15.05 -8.65
N LEU A 308 -29.84 15.15 -7.94
CA LEU A 308 -30.79 16.27 -8.07
C LEU A 308 -30.15 17.56 -7.58
N ALA A 309 -30.35 18.67 -8.30
CA ALA A 309 -29.87 19.97 -7.85
C ALA A 309 -30.69 20.47 -6.65
N PRO A 310 -30.07 21.18 -5.69
CA PRO A 310 -30.82 21.82 -4.61
C PRO A 310 -31.68 22.97 -5.14
N VAL A 311 -32.68 23.37 -4.35
CA VAL A 311 -33.52 24.54 -4.65
C VAL A 311 -32.64 25.79 -4.81
N GLY A 312 -32.91 26.59 -5.85
CA GLY A 312 -32.14 27.79 -6.18
C GLY A 312 -30.86 27.53 -6.96
N PHE A 313 -30.62 26.29 -7.38
CA PHE A 313 -29.52 25.93 -8.28
C PHE A 313 -30.05 25.13 -9.47
N SER A 314 -29.54 25.47 -10.65
CA SER A 314 -29.77 24.75 -11.89
C SER A 314 -28.50 24.03 -12.35
N ARG A 315 -28.66 22.84 -12.90
CA ARG A 315 -27.55 22.06 -13.46
C ARG A 315 -27.22 22.59 -14.86
N THR A 316 -25.99 23.03 -15.06
CA THR A 316 -25.50 23.62 -16.31
C THR A 316 -24.59 22.70 -17.10
N GLY A 317 -24.01 21.67 -16.46
CA GLY A 317 -23.11 20.73 -17.13
C GLY A 317 -23.06 19.36 -16.46
N ILE A 318 -22.73 18.34 -17.25
CA ILE A 318 -22.44 16.98 -16.81
C ILE A 318 -21.23 16.47 -17.59
N GLN A 319 -20.29 15.83 -16.89
CA GLN A 319 -19.17 15.13 -17.49
C GLN A 319 -18.99 13.77 -16.80
N GLU A 320 -18.64 12.74 -17.57
CA GLU A 320 -18.39 11.40 -17.06
C GLU A 320 -16.93 11.01 -17.23
N PHE A 321 -16.38 10.31 -16.23
CA PHE A 321 -14.99 9.89 -16.19
C PHE A 321 -14.89 8.38 -15.99
N ASP A 322 -14.50 7.65 -17.02
CA ASP A 322 -14.41 6.18 -16.98
C ASP A 322 -13.08 5.64 -16.43
N TRP A 323 -12.03 6.47 -16.36
CA TRP A 323 -10.72 6.06 -15.89
C TRP A 323 -10.73 5.56 -14.44
N VAL A 324 -11.73 5.98 -13.64
CA VAL A 324 -11.91 5.55 -12.24
C VAL A 324 -12.16 4.05 -12.10
N ARG A 325 -12.61 3.37 -13.16
CA ARG A 325 -12.85 1.91 -13.15
C ARG A 325 -11.57 1.12 -12.82
N SER A 326 -10.41 1.64 -13.25
CA SER A 326 -9.11 1.02 -12.97
C SER A 326 -8.66 1.20 -11.52
N PHE A 327 -9.24 2.14 -10.78
CA PHE A 327 -8.82 2.48 -9.41
C PHE A 327 -9.83 1.94 -8.39
N PHE A 328 -11.11 2.16 -8.65
CA PHE A 328 -12.20 1.90 -7.72
C PHE A 328 -13.00 0.65 -8.07
N GLY A 329 -12.62 -0.07 -9.12
CA GLY A 329 -13.24 -1.32 -9.57
C GLY A 329 -14.05 -1.15 -10.85
N SER A 330 -14.27 -2.25 -11.58
CA SER A 330 -14.80 -2.21 -12.95
C SER A 330 -16.20 -1.62 -13.12
N LYS A 331 -16.99 -1.56 -12.03
CA LYS A 331 -18.33 -0.96 -11.99
C LYS A 331 -18.33 0.47 -11.44
N ALA A 332 -17.17 1.05 -11.14
CA ALA A 332 -17.09 2.38 -10.59
C ALA A 332 -17.39 3.45 -11.65
N THR A 333 -18.08 4.50 -11.24
CA THR A 333 -18.40 5.66 -12.09
C THR A 333 -18.03 6.93 -11.36
N LEU A 334 -17.57 7.94 -12.10
CA LEU A 334 -17.35 9.28 -11.59
C LEU A 334 -18.07 10.25 -12.51
N ILE A 335 -19.06 10.95 -11.97
CA ILE A 335 -19.82 11.95 -12.68
C ILE A 335 -19.56 13.30 -12.04
N ARG A 336 -19.17 14.27 -12.84
CA ARG A 336 -19.04 15.68 -12.49
C ARG A 336 -20.29 16.42 -12.93
N GLN A 337 -20.89 17.17 -12.03
CA GLN A 337 -22.04 18.02 -12.30
C GLN A 337 -21.67 19.47 -12.01
N THR A 338 -21.83 20.35 -12.98
CA THR A 338 -21.73 21.78 -12.76
C THR A 338 -23.11 22.31 -12.43
N MET A 339 -23.24 22.98 -11.29
CA MET A 339 -24.48 23.61 -10.84
C MET A 339 -24.22 25.10 -10.63
N ARG A 340 -25.16 25.93 -11.06
CA ARG A 340 -25.08 27.38 -10.91
C ARG A 340 -26.29 27.87 -10.13
N ALA A 341 -26.06 28.80 -9.21
CA ALA A 341 -27.15 29.48 -8.53
C ALA A 341 -28.04 30.19 -9.56
N ASP A 342 -29.35 30.12 -9.38
CA ASP A 342 -30.32 30.75 -10.28
C ASP A 342 -30.29 32.28 -10.12
N GLU A 343 -30.01 32.74 -8.90
CA GLU A 343 -29.90 34.15 -8.53
C GLU A 343 -28.54 34.47 -7.90
N GLY A 344 -28.13 35.73 -8.00
CA GLY A 344 -26.95 36.25 -7.34
C GLY A 344 -27.21 36.58 -5.87
N ASN A 345 -26.21 36.35 -5.00
CA ASN A 345 -26.34 36.63 -3.57
C ASN A 345 -25.16 37.50 -3.08
N SER A 346 -25.47 38.68 -2.54
CA SER A 346 -24.47 39.62 -2.02
C SER A 346 -23.71 39.11 -0.79
N ALA A 347 -24.27 38.12 -0.07
CA ALA A 347 -23.59 37.46 1.04
C ALA A 347 -22.47 36.52 0.57
N TRP A 348 -22.53 36.02 -0.67
CA TRP A 348 -21.54 35.10 -1.23
C TRP A 348 -20.55 35.78 -2.18
N ASP A 349 -20.96 36.87 -2.80
CA ASP A 349 -20.11 37.69 -3.68
C ASP A 349 -20.49 39.15 -3.51
N ILE A 350 -19.50 40.03 -3.30
CA ILE A 350 -19.73 41.48 -3.16
C ILE A 350 -20.42 42.06 -4.41
N ARG A 351 -20.17 41.47 -5.59
CA ARG A 351 -20.82 41.84 -6.86
C ARG A 351 -22.15 41.13 -7.12
N ALA A 352 -22.63 40.33 -6.15
CA ALA A 352 -23.84 39.53 -6.23
C ALA A 352 -23.93 38.71 -7.54
N ARG A 353 -22.82 38.11 -8.00
CA ARG A 353 -22.87 37.22 -9.17
C ARG A 353 -23.40 35.83 -8.77
N PRO A 354 -24.15 35.15 -9.66
CA PRO A 354 -24.60 33.79 -9.39
C PRO A 354 -23.40 32.83 -9.28
N ARG A 355 -23.29 32.13 -8.15
CA ARG A 355 -22.15 31.25 -7.83
C ARG A 355 -22.25 29.93 -8.58
N THR A 356 -21.10 29.44 -9.06
CA THR A 356 -20.97 28.12 -9.66
C THR A 356 -20.32 27.16 -8.66
N VAL A 357 -20.88 25.97 -8.56
CA VAL A 357 -20.40 24.88 -7.71
C VAL A 357 -20.29 23.62 -8.55
N VAL A 358 -19.23 22.85 -8.34
CA VAL A 358 -19.03 21.57 -9.01
C VAL A 358 -19.25 20.43 -8.01
N VAL A 359 -20.00 19.42 -8.41
CA VAL A 359 -20.30 18.24 -7.61
C VAL A 359 -19.78 17.00 -8.32
N ASP A 360 -18.78 16.36 -7.73
CA ASP A 360 -18.21 15.11 -8.21
C ASP A 360 -18.75 13.94 -7.39
N VAL A 361 -19.33 12.97 -8.07
CA VAL A 361 -19.97 11.79 -7.44
C VAL A 361 -19.26 10.54 -7.92
N LEU A 362 -18.42 9.98 -7.06
CA LEU A 362 -17.77 8.69 -7.26
C LEU A 362 -18.65 7.59 -6.66
N SER A 363 -19.16 6.68 -7.49
CA SER A 363 -19.94 5.52 -7.05
C SER A 363 -19.12 4.24 -7.20
N THR A 364 -19.05 3.41 -6.16
CA THR A 364 -18.35 2.11 -6.22
C THR A 364 -18.99 1.06 -5.30
N THR A 365 -18.87 -0.20 -5.69
CA THR A 365 -19.19 -1.38 -4.85
C THR A 365 -18.00 -1.82 -3.99
N ASN A 366 -16.78 -1.33 -4.29
CA ASN A 366 -15.57 -1.67 -3.55
C ASN A 366 -15.28 -0.61 -2.49
N ARG A 367 -15.95 -0.72 -1.34
CA ARG A 367 -15.75 0.21 -0.20
C ARG A 367 -14.27 0.37 0.18
N ALA A 368 -13.52 -0.73 0.24
CA ALA A 368 -12.12 -0.71 0.67
C ALA A 368 -11.22 0.13 -0.26
N SER A 369 -11.62 0.35 -1.52
CA SER A 369 -10.87 1.22 -2.43
C SER A 369 -10.94 2.71 -2.06
N LEU A 370 -11.99 3.14 -1.35
CA LEU A 370 -12.13 4.54 -0.92
C LEU A 370 -11.14 4.91 0.19
N ASP A 371 -10.80 3.95 1.03
CA ASP A 371 -9.79 4.11 2.10
C ASP A 371 -8.36 4.13 1.51
N VAL A 372 -8.12 3.32 0.46
CA VAL A 372 -6.82 3.27 -0.22
C VAL A 372 -6.56 4.50 -1.09
N TYR A 373 -7.61 4.99 -1.75
CA TYR A 373 -7.55 6.13 -2.66
C TYR A 373 -8.39 7.29 -2.09
N PRO A 374 -7.77 8.17 -1.27
CA PRO A 374 -8.46 9.33 -0.71
C PRO A 374 -8.89 10.30 -1.82
N GLU A 375 -9.79 11.24 -1.50
CA GLU A 375 -10.30 12.23 -2.46
C GLU A 375 -9.18 12.95 -3.21
N SER A 376 -8.08 13.26 -2.52
CA SER A 376 -6.93 13.96 -3.06
C SER A 376 -6.27 13.22 -4.24
N THR A 377 -6.47 11.90 -4.36
CA THR A 377 -5.99 11.11 -5.49
C THR A 377 -6.84 11.22 -6.75
N LEU A 378 -8.01 11.87 -6.67
CA LEU A 378 -8.85 12.14 -7.83
C LEU A 378 -8.41 13.40 -8.58
N TYR A 379 -7.71 14.30 -7.91
CA TYR A 379 -7.29 15.59 -8.45
C TYR A 379 -5.77 15.67 -8.52
N ARG A 380 -5.27 16.55 -9.39
CA ARG A 380 -3.86 16.92 -9.38
C ARG A 380 -3.67 18.06 -8.39
N LEU A 381 -3.10 17.77 -7.24
CA LEU A 381 -2.81 18.75 -6.18
C LEU A 381 -1.30 19.04 -6.09
N SER A 382 -0.61 19.02 -7.23
CA SER A 382 0.80 19.45 -7.30
C SER A 382 0.89 20.92 -6.88
N ASP A 383 1.81 21.25 -5.98
CA ASP A 383 2.01 22.63 -5.47
C ASP A 383 0.74 23.24 -4.85
N THR A 384 -0.02 22.41 -4.12
CA THR A 384 -1.23 22.82 -3.41
C THR A 384 -1.06 22.68 -1.89
N ARG A 385 -1.41 23.73 -1.15
CA ARG A 385 -1.49 23.73 0.33
C ARG A 385 -2.90 23.39 0.77
N THR A 386 -3.06 22.47 1.71
CA THR A 386 -4.39 22.03 2.19
C THR A 386 -4.57 22.39 3.66
N SER A 387 -5.75 22.90 4.02
CA SER A 387 -6.07 23.22 5.41
C SER A 387 -6.32 21.95 6.24
N ARG A 388 -6.38 22.12 7.57
CA ARG A 388 -6.94 21.07 8.43
C ARG A 388 -8.44 20.90 8.15
N PRO A 389 -8.94 19.65 8.11
CA PRO A 389 -10.36 19.40 7.86
C PRO A 389 -11.25 19.84 9.02
N LEU A 390 -12.39 20.46 8.70
CA LEU A 390 -13.50 20.78 9.60
C LEU A 390 -14.66 19.82 9.37
N THR A 391 -15.27 19.33 10.44
CA THR A 391 -16.50 18.52 10.33
C THR A 391 -17.72 19.44 10.27
N ILE A 392 -18.63 19.16 9.35
CA ILE A 392 -19.90 19.88 9.19
C ILE A 392 -21.07 18.90 9.11
N GLU A 393 -22.21 19.28 9.69
CA GLU A 393 -23.46 18.52 9.59
C GLU A 393 -24.22 18.95 8.34
N LEU A 394 -24.58 18.00 7.47
CA LEU A 394 -25.34 18.23 6.25
C LEU A 394 -26.81 17.79 6.38
N GLY A 395 -27.20 17.32 7.57
CA GLY A 395 -28.53 16.81 7.89
C GLY A 395 -28.71 15.33 7.59
N ARG A 396 -29.82 14.74 8.05
CA ARG A 396 -30.15 13.30 7.91
C ARG A 396 -29.05 12.35 8.44
N GLY A 397 -28.26 12.80 9.42
CA GLY A 397 -27.13 12.04 9.97
C GLY A 397 -25.92 11.96 9.05
N ILE A 398 -25.87 12.78 7.99
CA ILE A 398 -24.71 12.89 7.10
C ILE A 398 -23.79 13.99 7.61
N THR A 399 -22.58 13.57 7.97
CA THR A 399 -21.47 14.46 8.32
C THR A 399 -20.51 14.57 7.14
N GLY A 400 -20.19 15.80 6.74
CA GLY A 400 -19.18 16.10 5.73
C GLY A 400 -17.90 16.66 6.32
N THR A 401 -16.82 16.56 5.56
CA THR A 401 -15.52 17.13 5.88
C THR A 401 -15.23 18.29 4.93
N MET A 402 -15.05 19.49 5.47
CA MET A 402 -14.72 20.71 4.74
C MET A 402 -13.25 21.05 4.89
N TYR A 403 -12.58 21.41 3.80
CA TYR A 403 -11.21 21.93 3.81
C TYR A 403 -10.96 22.84 2.62
N THR A 404 -9.94 23.68 2.71
CA THR A 404 -9.49 24.53 1.60
C THR A 404 -8.20 23.97 1.01
N SER A 405 -8.02 24.24 -0.29
CA SER A 405 -6.84 23.88 -1.05
C SER A 405 -6.39 25.10 -1.85
N VAL A 406 -5.20 25.63 -1.55
CA VAL A 406 -4.60 26.79 -2.22
C VAL A 406 -3.60 26.30 -3.26
N SER A 407 -3.85 26.57 -4.54
CA SER A 407 -2.94 26.28 -5.63
C SER A 407 -1.98 27.44 -5.84
N ASP A 408 -0.69 27.23 -5.54
CA ASP A 408 0.33 28.28 -5.72
C ASP A 408 0.60 28.54 -7.22
N ALA A 409 0.30 27.57 -8.10
CA ALA A 409 0.48 27.70 -9.54
C ALA A 409 -0.63 28.53 -10.22
N LEU A 410 -1.88 28.36 -9.77
CA LEU A 410 -3.03 29.07 -10.32
C LEU A 410 -3.37 30.34 -9.52
N LEU A 411 -2.79 30.50 -8.33
CA LEU A 411 -3.15 31.53 -7.35
C LEU A 411 -4.66 31.50 -7.03
N LEU A 412 -5.22 30.29 -6.95
CA LEU A 412 -6.63 30.03 -6.68
C LEU A 412 -6.79 29.23 -5.40
N THR A 413 -7.80 29.60 -4.62
CA THR A 413 -8.26 28.82 -3.47
C THR A 413 -9.53 28.07 -3.85
N TRP A 414 -9.51 26.77 -3.63
CA TRP A 414 -10.68 25.91 -3.73
C TRP A 414 -11.17 25.56 -2.33
N THR A 415 -12.48 25.66 -2.10
CA THR A 415 -13.09 25.10 -0.88
C THR A 415 -13.82 23.83 -1.26
N LYS A 416 -13.61 22.78 -0.48
CA LYS A 416 -14.18 21.45 -0.75
C LYS A 416 -14.99 20.96 0.44
N VAL A 417 -16.09 20.27 0.16
CA VAL A 417 -16.85 19.48 1.13
C VAL A 417 -16.93 18.05 0.60
N VAL A 418 -16.47 17.09 1.39
CA VAL A 418 -16.49 15.66 1.05
C VAL A 418 -17.34 14.91 2.06
N PHE A 419 -18.32 14.14 1.59
CA PHE A 419 -19.08 13.23 2.44
C PHE A 419 -19.36 11.91 1.72
N HIS A 420 -19.80 10.93 2.49
CA HIS A 420 -20.06 9.58 1.99
C HIS A 420 -21.43 9.11 2.44
N TRP A 421 -22.11 8.36 1.57
CA TRP A 421 -23.29 7.62 1.96
C TRP A 421 -23.32 6.26 1.27
N GLN A 422 -24.18 5.37 1.76
CA GLN A 422 -24.39 4.05 1.18
C GLN A 422 -25.84 3.90 0.68
N ARG A 423 -26.01 3.49 -0.59
CA ARG A 423 -27.30 3.09 -1.17
C ARG A 423 -27.20 1.63 -1.62
N GLY A 424 -27.82 0.72 -0.86
CA GLY A 424 -27.69 -0.71 -1.12
C GLY A 424 -26.25 -1.20 -0.98
N ASP A 425 -25.70 -1.80 -2.03
CA ASP A 425 -24.32 -2.29 -2.11
C ASP A 425 -23.32 -1.25 -2.66
N VAL A 426 -23.81 -0.07 -3.06
CA VAL A 426 -22.98 1.00 -3.63
C VAL A 426 -22.73 2.09 -2.59
N VAL A 427 -21.46 2.43 -2.42
CA VAL A 427 -21.02 3.60 -1.66
C VAL A 427 -20.79 4.74 -2.65
N GLN A 428 -21.30 5.93 -2.33
CA GLN A 428 -21.03 7.13 -3.10
C GLN A 428 -20.23 8.11 -2.25
N ARG A 429 -19.10 8.56 -2.79
CA ARG A 429 -18.34 9.71 -2.28
C ARG A 429 -18.75 10.93 -3.09
N VAL A 430 -19.27 11.94 -2.40
CA VAL A 430 -19.71 13.20 -3.00
C VAL A 430 -18.72 14.28 -2.58
N THR A 431 -18.10 14.91 -3.57
CA THR A 431 -17.17 16.03 -3.39
C THR A 431 -17.80 17.27 -4.00
N ILE A 432 -18.08 18.27 -3.18
CA ILE A 432 -18.60 19.56 -3.59
C ILE A 432 -17.44 20.56 -3.58
N ILE A 433 -17.27 21.31 -4.67
CA ILE A 433 -16.14 22.22 -4.87
C ILE A 433 -16.65 23.60 -5.25
N SER A 434 -16.17 24.62 -4.53
CA SER A 434 -16.24 26.03 -4.94
C SER A 434 -14.84 26.58 -5.17
N VAL A 435 -14.78 27.72 -5.84
CA VAL A 435 -13.55 28.45 -6.14
C VAL A 435 -13.70 29.93 -5.79
N ASP A 436 -12.64 30.51 -5.22
CA ASP A 436 -12.62 31.93 -4.82
C ASP A 436 -12.65 32.89 -6.02
N ASN A 437 -12.32 32.42 -7.22
CA ASN A 437 -12.58 33.16 -8.45
C ASN A 437 -14.05 33.05 -8.85
N HIS A 438 -14.74 34.18 -8.95
CA HIS A 438 -16.19 34.25 -9.19
C HIS A 438 -16.53 34.52 -10.68
N ASP A 439 -15.53 34.52 -11.56
CA ASP A 439 -15.72 34.72 -13.00
C ASP A 439 -16.37 33.48 -13.66
N ALA A 440 -17.02 33.70 -14.81
CA ALA A 440 -17.80 32.65 -15.49
C ALA A 440 -16.91 31.50 -16.03
N ASP A 441 -15.63 31.78 -16.23
CA ASP A 441 -14.57 30.89 -16.70
C ASP A 441 -13.61 30.45 -15.58
N ALA A 442 -14.00 30.63 -14.31
CA ALA A 442 -13.18 30.22 -13.17
C ALA A 442 -12.77 28.74 -13.26
N ASP A 443 -11.48 28.47 -13.03
CA ASP A 443 -10.92 27.13 -13.20
C ASP A 443 -11.18 26.24 -11.96
N PHE A 444 -11.90 25.15 -12.19
CA PHE A 444 -12.17 24.12 -11.20
C PHE A 444 -11.18 22.96 -11.37
N PRO A 445 -10.67 22.39 -10.28
CA PRO A 445 -9.72 21.28 -10.36
C PRO A 445 -10.37 20.11 -11.09
N GLN A 446 -9.78 19.64 -12.18
CA GLN A 446 -10.33 18.55 -12.99
C GLN A 446 -9.97 17.17 -12.42
N PRO A 447 -10.91 16.20 -12.40
CA PRO A 447 -10.60 14.85 -11.98
C PRO A 447 -9.73 14.18 -13.05
N MET A 448 -8.56 13.71 -12.64
CA MET A 448 -7.62 13.07 -13.55
C MET A 448 -6.85 11.96 -12.84
N PRO A 449 -6.41 10.91 -13.56
CA PRO A 449 -5.64 9.82 -12.96
C PRO A 449 -4.29 10.34 -12.45
N SER A 450 -4.24 10.73 -11.18
CA SER A 450 -3.12 11.52 -10.63
C SER A 450 -2.10 10.69 -9.85
N MET A 451 -2.16 9.35 -9.84
CA MET A 451 -1.19 8.52 -9.09
C MET A 451 0.28 8.81 -9.48
N ALA A 452 0.58 9.03 -10.76
CA ALA A 452 1.93 9.36 -11.22
C ALA A 452 2.33 10.82 -10.91
N SER A 453 1.41 11.78 -11.04
CA SER A 453 1.67 13.18 -10.66
C SER A 453 1.83 13.36 -9.15
N ASN A 454 1.09 12.57 -8.35
CA ASN A 454 1.18 12.55 -6.89
C ASN A 454 2.50 11.94 -6.40
N LEU A 455 3.13 11.05 -7.18
CA LEU A 455 4.50 10.59 -6.94
C LEU A 455 5.52 11.72 -7.15
N GLY A 456 5.31 12.57 -8.16
CA GLY A 456 6.08 13.80 -8.35
C GLY A 456 5.95 14.76 -7.16
N THR A 457 4.72 14.95 -6.65
CA THR A 457 4.48 15.71 -5.42
C THR A 457 5.15 15.03 -4.22
N ALA A 458 5.14 13.69 -4.10
CA ALA A 458 5.79 12.98 -3.02
C ALA A 458 7.33 13.15 -3.02
N ILE A 459 7.96 13.21 -4.20
CA ILE A 459 9.38 13.55 -4.37
C ILE A 459 9.63 15.02 -4.02
N GLY A 460 8.73 15.93 -4.40
CA GLY A 460 8.77 17.35 -4.01
C GLY A 460 8.69 17.53 -2.49
N THR A 461 7.73 16.86 -1.85
CA THR A 461 7.60 16.79 -0.40
C THR A 461 8.87 16.20 0.21
N PHE A 462 9.47 15.14 -0.34
CA PHE A 462 10.73 14.53 0.15
C PHE A 462 11.86 15.57 0.22
N LEU A 463 12.04 16.33 -0.85
CA LEU A 463 13.14 17.29 -1.01
C LEU A 463 12.91 18.63 -0.27
N ARG A 464 11.67 19.11 -0.14
CA ARG A 464 11.40 20.52 0.26
C ARG A 464 10.76 20.75 1.63
N GLY A 465 10.12 19.75 2.26
CA GLY A 465 9.48 19.94 3.59
C GLY A 465 7.96 19.80 3.56
N ASN A 466 7.32 19.61 4.73
CA ASN A 466 5.84 19.59 4.88
C ASN A 466 5.24 21.00 5.05
N ALA A 467 6.09 22.01 5.29
CA ALA A 467 5.68 23.41 5.48
C ALA A 467 5.11 24.07 4.20
N ILE A 468 5.18 23.38 3.05
CA ILE A 468 4.64 23.84 1.76
C ILE A 468 3.33 23.12 1.41
N SER A 469 2.89 22.14 2.21
CA SER A 469 1.66 21.36 1.91
C SER A 469 0.53 21.59 2.89
N VAL A 470 0.79 22.20 4.04
CA VAL A 470 -0.24 22.58 5.02
C VAL A 470 -0.46 24.08 4.98
N ASP A 471 -1.71 24.49 4.93
CA ASP A 471 -2.09 25.89 5.16
C ASP A 471 -2.39 26.09 6.65
N ASP A 472 -1.50 26.80 7.34
CA ASP A 472 -1.57 27.04 8.79
C ASP A 472 -2.51 28.21 9.15
N ASP A 473 -2.94 29.04 8.18
CA ASP A 473 -3.89 30.14 8.38
C ASP A 473 -5.03 30.12 7.33
N PRO A 474 -5.88 29.08 7.35
CA PRO A 474 -6.87 28.87 6.29
C PRO A 474 -8.07 29.81 6.41
N GLU A 475 -8.38 30.53 5.33
CA GLU A 475 -9.60 31.34 5.22
C GLU A 475 -10.73 30.55 4.55
N TYR A 476 -11.83 30.30 5.27
CA TYR A 476 -12.98 29.54 4.76
C TYR A 476 -14.09 30.45 4.19
N LYS A 477 -13.75 31.26 3.19
CA LYS A 477 -14.68 32.26 2.60
C LYS A 477 -16.00 31.66 2.10
N ASP A 478 -15.95 30.50 1.45
CA ASP A 478 -17.12 29.82 0.89
C ASP A 478 -17.84 28.88 1.87
N ARG A 479 -17.54 28.94 3.18
CA ARG A 479 -18.11 28.00 4.16
C ARG A 479 -19.63 28.00 4.17
N GLU A 480 -20.24 29.19 4.20
CA GLU A 480 -21.70 29.32 4.27
C GLU A 480 -22.37 28.85 2.96
N LEU A 481 -21.78 29.23 1.81
CA LEU A 481 -22.22 28.76 0.49
C LEU A 481 -22.20 27.23 0.41
N LEU A 482 -21.09 26.58 0.75
CA LEU A 482 -20.96 25.13 0.61
C LEU A 482 -21.77 24.37 1.68
N THR A 483 -21.93 24.92 2.88
CA THR A 483 -22.75 24.29 3.92
C THR A 483 -24.24 24.36 3.55
N SER A 484 -24.71 25.51 3.07
CA SER A 484 -26.09 25.69 2.61
C SER A 484 -26.39 24.85 1.36
N PHE A 485 -25.51 24.89 0.36
CA PHE A 485 -25.61 24.06 -0.84
C PHE A 485 -25.58 22.57 -0.49
N GLY A 486 -24.63 22.12 0.35
CA GLY A 486 -24.51 20.72 0.76
C GLY A 486 -25.74 20.21 1.51
N THR A 487 -26.26 21.00 2.45
CA THR A 487 -27.51 20.67 3.17
C THR A 487 -28.71 20.61 2.23
N GLY A 488 -28.79 21.55 1.28
CA GLY A 488 -29.82 21.55 0.24
C GLY A 488 -29.73 20.33 -0.68
N LEU A 489 -28.51 19.96 -1.09
CA LEU A 489 -28.23 18.84 -1.99
C LEU A 489 -28.67 17.53 -1.34
N VAL A 490 -28.29 17.33 -0.06
CA VAL A 490 -28.75 16.20 0.75
C VAL A 490 -30.27 16.20 0.82
N ARG A 491 -30.91 17.31 1.20
CA ARG A 491 -32.38 17.39 1.30
C ARG A 491 -33.08 17.04 -0.02
N ALA A 492 -32.57 17.52 -1.15
CA ALA A 492 -33.15 17.28 -2.47
C ALA A 492 -33.19 15.79 -2.84
N GLN A 493 -32.23 14.98 -2.39
CA GLN A 493 -32.25 13.54 -2.69
C GLN A 493 -33.30 12.75 -1.90
N TRP A 494 -33.83 13.31 -0.81
CA TRP A 494 -34.90 12.70 -0.01
C TRP A 494 -36.30 13.22 -0.38
N ALA A 495 -36.40 14.15 -1.34
CA ALA A 495 -37.69 14.57 -1.84
C ALA A 495 -38.36 13.41 -2.61
N PRO A 496 -39.67 13.18 -2.44
CA PRO A 496 -40.38 12.21 -3.28
C PRO A 496 -40.16 12.58 -4.74
N THR A 497 -39.71 11.62 -5.54
CA THR A 497 -39.76 11.72 -7.00
C THR A 497 -41.23 11.80 -7.37
N ASN A 498 -41.74 13.01 -7.62
CA ASN A 498 -43.07 13.23 -8.16
C ASN A 498 -43.17 12.48 -9.50
N GLY A 499 -43.72 11.25 -9.48
CA GLY A 499 -43.82 10.44 -10.69
C GLY A 499 -43.98 8.93 -10.55
N SER A 500 -44.05 8.36 -9.33
CA SER A 500 -44.47 6.95 -9.18
C SER A 500 -45.50 6.81 -8.06
N THR A 501 -46.77 7.01 -8.41
CA THR A 501 -47.87 6.40 -7.68
C THR A 501 -47.90 4.89 -7.95
N PRO A 502 -48.32 4.08 -6.97
CA PRO A 502 -48.28 2.61 -7.00
C PRO A 502 -49.07 1.98 -8.15
#